data_AF-A0A2E0IEH7-F1
#
_entry.id   AF-A0A2E0IEH7-F1
#
_cell.length_a   1.000
_cell.length_b   1.000
_cell.length_c   1.000
_cell.angle_alpha   90.00
_cell.angle_beta   90.00
_cell.angle_gamma   90.00
#
_symmetry.space_group_name_H-M   'P 1'
#
loop_
_entity.id
_entity.type
_entity.pdbx_description
1 polymer ?
#
loop_
_entity_poly.entity_id
_entity_poly.type
_entity_poly.pdbx_seq_one_letter_code
_entity_poly.pdbx_strand_id
1 'polypeptide(L)' 'IGAGTITCNYDGENKHKTKIGDSVFIGSNSSLVAPLKVGKKSYVAAGSIITSDVPAGSLAFGRAKQKNKKNWKKK' A
#
# COMPACT_ATOMS: atom_id res chain seq x y z
N ILE A 1 3.19 -9.18 6.80
CA ILE A 1 3.74 -8.03 6.05
C ILE A 1 4.52 -8.60 4.86
N GLY A 2 4.20 -8.16 3.64
CA GLY A 2 4.86 -8.65 2.43
C GLY A 2 6.30 -8.15 2.29
N ALA A 3 7.10 -8.83 1.47
CA ALA A 3 8.47 -8.41 1.20
C ALA A 3 8.47 -7.03 0.51
N GLY A 4 9.41 -6.16 0.92
CA GLY A 4 9.53 -4.81 0.36
C GLY A 4 8.43 -3.83 0.79
N THR A 5 7.62 -4.16 1.82
CA THR A 5 6.73 -3.17 2.43
C THR A 5 7.54 -2.07 3.12
N ILE A 6 7.18 -0.81 2.88
CA ILE A 6 7.82 0.37 3.48
C ILE A 6 6.76 1.19 4.22
N THR A 7 7.05 1.59 5.46
CA THR A 7 6.30 2.63 6.17
C THR A 7 6.95 3.98 5.91
N CYS A 8 6.32 4.82 5.08
CA CYS A 8 6.78 6.17 4.78
C CYS A 8 6.36 7.07 5.95
N ASN A 9 7.23 7.17 6.96
CA ASN A 9 6.90 7.73 8.26
C ASN A 9 7.50 9.11 8.53
N TYR A 10 8.17 9.74 7.56
CA TYR A 10 8.81 11.04 7.71
C TYR A 10 8.40 11.95 6.55
N ASP A 11 7.98 13.17 6.84
CA ASP A 11 7.48 14.14 5.86
C ASP A 11 8.53 15.21 5.45
N GLY A 12 9.72 15.16 6.06
CA GLY A 12 10.77 16.18 5.91
C GLY A 12 11.01 16.99 7.18
N GLU A 13 10.13 16.88 8.18
CA GLU A 13 10.25 17.58 9.47
C GLU A 13 9.86 16.68 10.65
N ASN A 14 8.69 16.03 10.55
CA ASN A 14 8.06 15.25 11.61
C ASN A 14 7.94 13.76 11.26
N LYS A 15 7.93 12.92 12.30
CA LYS A 15 7.66 11.48 12.18
C LYS A 15 6.22 11.13 12.54
N HIS A 16 5.62 10.25 11.74
CA HIS A 16 4.23 9.82 11.84
C HIS A 16 4.10 8.32 12.09
N LYS A 17 2.99 7.88 12.68
CA LYS A 17 2.76 6.46 12.99
C LYS A 17 1.87 5.77 11.95
N THR A 18 2.27 4.56 11.55
CA THR A 18 1.39 3.61 10.86
C THR A 18 0.87 2.59 11.88
N LYS A 19 -0.44 2.43 11.99
CA LYS A 19 -1.10 1.47 12.89
C LYS A 19 -1.73 0.35 12.06
N ILE A 20 -1.28 -0.88 12.26
CA ILE A 20 -1.77 -2.06 11.53
C ILE A 20 -2.52 -2.94 12.52
N GLY A 21 -3.79 -3.23 12.24
CA GLY A 21 -4.64 -4.08 13.09
C GLY A 21 -4.35 -5.58 12.93
N ASP A 22 -5.01 -6.39 13.76
CA ASP A 22 -4.84 -7.85 13.75
C ASP A 22 -5.21 -8.47 12.39
N SER A 23 -4.51 -9.56 12.05
CA SER A 23 -4.83 -10.39 10.88
C SER A 23 -4.90 -9.61 9.56
N VAL A 24 -4.18 -8.49 9.46
CA VAL A 24 -4.05 -7.71 8.22
C VAL A 24 -3.05 -8.39 7.29
N PHE A 25 -3.41 -8.48 6.01
CA PHE A 25 -2.47 -8.84 4.97
C PHE A 25 -2.00 -7.58 4.23
N ILE A 26 -0.68 -7.36 4.22
CA ILE A 26 -0.05 -6.32 3.40
C ILE A 26 0.73 -7.01 2.29
N GLY A 27 0.37 -6.72 1.03
CA GLY A 27 1.05 -7.24 -0.14
C GLY A 27 2.49 -6.75 -0.27
N SER A 28 3.26 -7.47 -1.09
CA SER A 28 4.66 -7.11 -1.38
C SER A 28 4.77 -5.75 -2.07
N ASN A 29 5.88 -5.05 -1.84
CA ASN A 29 6.16 -3.72 -2.40
C ASN A 29 5.04 -2.69 -2.16
N SER A 30 4.39 -2.75 -0.99
CA SER A 30 3.42 -1.72 -0.57
C SER A 30 4.12 -0.56 0.13
N SER A 31 3.74 0.67 -0.22
CA SER A 31 4.15 1.90 0.49
C SER A 31 3.00 2.41 1.34
N LEU A 32 3.21 2.49 2.65
CA LEU A 32 2.21 2.92 3.63
C LEU A 32 2.56 4.34 4.09
N VAL A 33 1.86 5.35 3.59
CA VAL A 33 2.15 6.76 3.89
C VAL A 33 1.48 7.14 5.21
N ALA A 34 2.29 7.37 6.24
CA ALA A 34 1.80 7.74 7.57
C ALA A 34 1.43 9.25 7.63
N PRO A 35 0.51 9.67 8.53
CA PRO A 35 -0.22 8.86 9.50
C PRO A 35 -1.28 7.98 8.84
N LEU A 36 -1.33 6.69 9.22
CA LEU A 36 -2.20 5.71 8.57
C LEU A 36 -2.70 4.66 9.55
N LYS A 37 -3.98 4.30 9.46
CA LYS A 37 -4.58 3.16 10.14
C LYS A 37 -5.07 2.12 9.13
N VAL A 38 -4.65 0.88 9.32
CA VAL A 38 -5.11 -0.27 8.55
C VAL A 38 -5.94 -1.17 9.46
N GLY A 39 -7.25 -1.21 9.21
CA GLY A 39 -8.23 -1.91 10.06
C GLY A 39 -8.03 -3.42 10.08
N LYS A 40 -8.45 -4.06 11.17
CA LYS A 40 -8.38 -5.52 11.37
C LYS A 40 -8.95 -6.31 10.20
N LYS A 41 -8.32 -7.46 9.88
CA LYS A 41 -8.72 -8.38 8.79
C LYS A 41 -8.81 -7.73 7.40
N SER A 42 -8.18 -6.57 7.20
CA SER A 42 -8.12 -5.93 5.88
C SER A 42 -6.98 -6.48 5.03
N TYR A 43 -7.02 -6.15 3.75
CA TYR A 43 -6.07 -6.60 2.74
C TYR A 43 -5.56 -5.39 1.95
N VAL A 44 -4.24 -5.25 1.82
CA VAL A 44 -3.61 -4.28 0.93
C VAL A 44 -3.01 -5.04 -0.25
N ALA A 45 -3.45 -4.73 -1.47
CA ALA A 45 -2.94 -5.38 -2.67
C ALA A 45 -1.44 -5.06 -2.89
N ALA A 46 -0.70 -6.01 -3.45
CA ALA A 46 0.72 -5.82 -3.77
C ALA A 46 0.95 -4.65 -4.74
N GLY A 47 2.06 -3.94 -4.53
CA GLY A 47 2.45 -2.77 -5.33
C GLY A 47 1.57 -1.53 -5.08
N SER A 48 0.85 -1.46 -3.96
CA SER A 48 -0.04 -0.34 -3.65
C SER A 48 0.66 0.76 -2.85
N ILE A 49 0.33 2.01 -3.17
CA ILE A 49 0.62 3.18 -2.35
C ILE A 49 -0.67 3.55 -1.60
N ILE A 50 -0.66 3.46 -0.27
CA ILE A 50 -1.83 3.72 0.58
C ILE A 50 -1.64 5.03 1.34
N THR A 51 -2.54 5.97 1.11
CA THR A 51 -2.49 7.35 1.64
C THR A 51 -3.69 7.70 2.52
N SER A 52 -4.62 6.78 2.70
CA SER A 52 -5.85 6.98 3.48
C SER A 52 -6.16 5.72 4.26
N ASP A 53 -6.79 5.91 5.42
CA ASP A 53 -7.16 4.81 6.32
C ASP A 53 -7.93 3.72 5.58
N VAL A 54 -7.60 2.48 5.91
CA VAL A 54 -8.22 1.28 5.34
C VAL A 54 -9.23 0.72 6.34
N PRO A 55 -10.53 0.70 6.02
CA PRO A 55 -11.55 0.14 6.91
C PRO A 55 -11.31 -1.34 7.23
N ALA A 56 -11.80 -1.80 8.39
CA ALA A 56 -11.71 -3.20 8.77
C ALA A 56 -12.41 -4.11 7.74
N GLY A 57 -11.83 -5.29 7.46
CA GLY A 57 -12.38 -6.26 6.51
C GLY A 57 -12.38 -5.83 5.04
N SER A 58 -11.79 -4.68 4.69
CA SER A 58 -11.78 -4.15 3.33
C SER A 58 -10.52 -4.53 2.54
N LEU A 59 -10.63 -4.47 1.21
CA LEU A 59 -9.51 -4.53 0.28
C LEU A 59 -9.14 -3.10 -0.16
N ALA A 60 -7.90 -2.70 0.09
CA ALA A 60 -7.34 -1.45 -0.40
C ALA A 60 -6.32 -1.70 -1.52
N PHE A 61 -6.39 -0.89 -2.57
CA PHE A 61 -5.41 -0.89 -3.66
C PHE A 61 -5.24 0.52 -4.20
N GLY A 62 -3.98 0.95 -4.30
CA GLY A 62 -3.59 2.26 -4.82
C GLY A 62 -2.50 2.05 -5.86
N ARG A 63 -2.88 1.59 -7.06
CA ARG A 63 -1.96 1.28 -8.15
C ARG A 63 -2.58 1.60 -9.51
N ALA A 64 -1.74 1.87 -10.50
CA ALA A 64 -2.19 2.09 -11.87
C ALA A 64 -2.85 0.83 -12.43
N LYS A 65 -3.91 1.00 -13.23
CA LYS A 65 -4.44 -0.09 -14.05
C LYS A 65 -3.38 -0.50 -15.06
N GLN A 66 -3.13 -1.80 -15.15
CA GLN A 66 -2.21 -2.33 -16.15
C GLN A 66 -2.71 -1.99 -17.56
N LYS A 67 -1.80 -1.54 -18.43
CA LYS A 67 -2.03 -1.37 -19.87
C LYS A 67 -0.94 -2.13 -20.62
N ASN A 68 -1.34 -2.91 -21.62
CA ASN A 68 -0.40 -3.64 -22.47
C ASN A 68 -0.32 -2.94 -23.83
N LYS A 69 0.85 -2.43 -24.20
CA LYS A 69 1.12 -1.93 -25.56
C LYS A 69 1.79 -3.03 -26.38
N LYS A 70 1.00 -3.73 -27.20
CA LYS A 70 1.52 -4.72 -28.16
C LYS A 70 2.40 -4.00 -29.19
N ASN A 71 3.45 -4.66 -29.68
CA ASN A 71 4.35 -4.13 -30.72
C ASN A 71 5.04 -2.79 -30.39
N TRP A 72 5.31 -2.49 -29.10
CA TRP A 72 5.90 -1.22 -28.63
C TRP A 72 7.22 -0.81 -29.34
N LYS A 73 7.98 -1.79 -29.86
CA LYS A 73 9.17 -1.58 -30.69
C LYS A 73 9.29 -2.67 -31.76
N LYS A 74 8.30 -2.79 -32.66
CA LYS A 74 8.63 -3.35 -33.97
C LYS A 74 9.44 -2.30 -34.71
N LYS A 75 10.71 -2.61 -35.03
CA LYS A 75 11.40 -1.94 -36.12
C LYS A 75 10.57 -2.09 -37.39
#